data_AF-A0A6A6W8K1-F1
#
_entry.id   AF-A0A6A6W8K1-F1
#
_cell.length_a   1.000
_cell.length_b   1.000
_cell.length_c   1.000
_cell.angle_alpha   90.00
_cell.angle_beta   90.00
_cell.angle_gamma   90.00
#
_symmetry.space_group_name_H-M   'P 1'
#
loop_
_entity.id
_entity.type
_entity.pdbx_description
1 polymer ?
#
loop_
_entity_poly.entity_id
_entity_poly.type
_entity_poly.pdbx_seq_one_letter_code
_entity_poly.pdbx_strand_id
1 'polypeptide(L)'
;MATSHNLTATPAGSPPTPTATSTSSSNNNKNNTVLYLAYGSNLASSTFRGTRNIHPLSSTNVLVPSLKLTFDLPGLPYAEPCFANTHARDPGNPTTDDPAWKHGLVGVVYEVTREDYAIIINTEGGGASYADVSVRCWPLARGLRDVPGEGELVPDGGFLAHTLLAPAGRGRRGKVVLDAQPSVRYKGLLTTGADEHDLPASYRVYLDGLPAYRITQWRQGVGKVTVIAMFGPLVLGLIGLGKVLGDRHGRIPRWLGDVMTVVFKVMWAMYEVVFKPAFGDGEKTVGSEQDRGERTSLLCEKTRLRD
;
A
#
# COMPACT_ATOMS: atom_id res chain seq x y z
N MET A 1 11.46 8.79 94.73
CA MET A 1 10.23 9.26 95.40
C MET A 1 9.36 9.96 94.36
N ALA A 2 8.07 9.70 94.42
CA ALA A 2 7.06 9.95 93.41
C ALA A 2 6.82 11.44 93.11
N THR A 3 6.34 11.76 91.91
CA THR A 3 4.96 12.26 91.72
C THR A 3 4.60 12.39 90.23
N SER A 4 3.42 11.89 89.90
CA SER A 4 2.69 11.94 88.63
C SER A 4 2.42 13.37 88.14
N HIS A 5 2.21 13.54 86.83
CA HIS A 5 1.02 14.23 86.32
C HIS A 5 0.61 13.73 84.93
N ASN A 6 -0.69 13.75 84.70
CA ASN A 6 -1.46 12.94 83.76
C ASN A 6 -1.89 13.76 82.53
N LEU A 7 -1.86 13.09 81.37
CA LEU A 7 -2.70 13.20 80.16
C LEU A 7 -3.45 14.50 79.81
N THR A 8 -3.27 14.96 78.55
CA THR A 8 -4.39 15.48 77.73
C THR A 8 -4.15 15.12 76.26
N ALA A 9 -5.15 14.52 75.62
CA ALA A 9 -5.16 14.10 74.23
C ALA A 9 -5.43 15.27 73.26
N THR A 10 -4.97 15.17 72.01
CA THR A 10 -5.35 16.04 70.89
C THR A 10 -5.47 15.17 69.62
N PRO A 11 -6.50 15.34 68.78
CA PRO A 11 -6.87 14.35 67.76
C PRO A 11 -6.10 14.47 66.45
N ALA A 12 -6.15 13.38 65.69
CA ALA A 12 -5.48 13.13 64.42
C ALA A 12 -5.77 14.17 63.32
N GLY A 13 -4.70 14.66 62.68
CA GLY A 13 -4.77 15.40 61.41
C GLY A 13 -4.79 14.45 60.22
N SER A 14 -5.77 14.64 59.33
CA SER A 14 -5.92 13.91 58.06
C SER A 14 -4.83 14.30 57.03
N PRO A 15 -4.37 13.38 56.16
CA PRO A 15 -3.40 13.69 55.12
C PRO A 15 -4.03 14.48 53.95
N PRO A 16 -3.25 15.32 53.23
CA PRO A 16 -3.77 16.15 52.16
C PRO A 16 -4.20 15.35 50.93
N THR A 17 -5.38 15.69 50.41
CA THR A 17 -5.99 15.20 49.18
C THR A 17 -5.17 15.60 47.95
N PRO A 18 -4.84 14.69 47.02
CA PRO A 18 -4.25 15.07 45.74
C PRO A 18 -5.32 15.70 44.83
N THR A 19 -5.09 16.95 44.44
CA THR A 19 -5.88 17.67 43.44
C THR A 19 -5.85 16.92 42.11
N ALA A 20 -7.00 16.35 41.73
CA ALA A 20 -7.23 15.79 40.41
C ALA A 20 -7.17 16.91 39.36
N THR A 21 -6.08 16.96 38.60
CA THR A 21 -6.04 17.70 37.33
C THR A 21 -6.66 16.79 36.27
N SER A 22 -7.96 16.90 36.09
CA SER A 22 -8.73 16.18 35.08
C SER A 22 -8.55 16.83 33.70
N THR A 23 -7.87 16.07 32.83
CA THR A 23 -8.38 15.69 31.51
C THR A 23 -8.89 16.82 30.59
N SER A 24 -7.97 17.55 29.94
CA SER A 24 -8.31 18.39 28.77
C SER A 24 -7.33 18.28 27.59
N SER A 25 -6.36 17.36 27.64
CA SER A 25 -5.33 17.21 26.61
C SER A 25 -5.57 16.09 25.58
N SER A 26 -6.56 15.20 25.79
CA SER A 26 -6.81 14.07 24.87
C SER A 26 -7.73 14.39 23.69
N ASN A 27 -8.57 15.44 23.78
CA ASN A 27 -9.52 15.80 22.71
C ASN A 27 -8.94 16.76 21.66
N ASN A 28 -7.92 17.55 21.98
CA ASN A 28 -7.30 18.45 20.98
C ASN A 28 -6.37 17.71 19.99
N ASN A 29 -5.78 16.58 20.38
CA ASN A 29 -4.84 15.85 19.52
C ASN A 29 -5.53 14.98 18.46
N LYS A 30 -6.73 14.45 18.73
CA LYS A 30 -7.49 13.65 17.73
C LYS A 30 -7.89 14.44 16.50
N ASN A 31 -8.00 15.77 16.61
CA ASN A 31 -8.33 16.63 15.48
C ASN A 31 -7.14 16.89 14.54
N ASN A 32 -5.92 16.48 14.93
CA ASN A 32 -4.71 16.74 14.15
C ASN A 32 -4.04 15.47 13.59
N THR A 33 -4.70 14.31 13.73
CA THR A 33 -4.19 13.04 13.20
C THR A 33 -5.07 12.50 12.08
N VAL A 34 -4.48 11.64 11.26
CA VAL A 34 -5.14 10.95 10.15
C VAL A 34 -4.83 9.47 10.29
N LEU A 35 -5.86 8.64 10.17
CA LEU A 35 -5.71 7.19 10.02
C LEU A 35 -5.46 6.89 8.56
N TYR A 36 -4.25 6.44 8.23
CA TYR A 36 -3.82 6.14 6.87
C TYR A 36 -3.57 4.63 6.71
N LEU A 37 -4.32 3.98 5.83
CA LEU A 37 -4.15 2.59 5.45
C LEU A 37 -3.05 2.45 4.40
N ALA A 38 -1.97 1.77 4.79
CA ALA A 38 -0.90 1.31 3.92
C ALA A 38 -1.10 -0.16 3.52
N TYR A 39 -0.87 -0.44 2.23
CA TYR A 39 -0.95 -1.79 1.66
C TYR A 39 0.14 -2.10 0.62
N GLY A 40 0.95 -1.10 0.26
CA GLY A 40 2.03 -1.21 -0.73
C GLY A 40 3.39 -0.96 -0.09
N SER A 41 4.26 -0.21 -0.78
CA SER A 41 5.61 0.10 -0.28
C SER A 41 5.66 0.74 1.12
N ASN A 42 4.61 1.44 1.55
CA ASN A 42 4.52 2.03 2.88
C ASN A 42 4.34 1.01 4.02
N LEU A 43 4.17 -0.29 3.71
CA LEU A 43 4.28 -1.34 4.71
C LEU A 43 5.71 -1.44 5.26
N ALA A 44 6.74 -1.20 4.43
CA ALA A 44 8.13 -1.28 4.86
C ALA A 44 8.59 -0.01 5.60
N SER A 45 9.22 -0.19 6.75
CA SER A 45 9.82 0.87 7.56
C SER A 45 10.89 1.67 6.79
N SER A 46 11.68 1.00 5.95
CA SER A 46 12.69 1.63 5.07
C SER A 46 12.10 2.68 4.13
N THR A 47 10.84 2.50 3.76
CA THR A 47 10.09 3.41 2.90
C THR A 47 9.36 4.46 3.74
N PHE A 48 8.59 4.03 4.73
CA PHE A 48 7.73 4.91 5.53
C PHE A 48 8.51 5.81 6.49
N ARG A 49 9.39 5.22 7.30
CA ARG A 49 10.26 5.93 8.24
C ARG A 49 11.56 6.40 7.60
N GLY A 50 12.15 5.60 6.71
CA GLY A 50 13.44 5.92 6.09
C GLY A 50 13.32 6.99 5.01
N THR A 51 12.78 6.61 3.85
CA THR A 51 12.74 7.49 2.67
C THR A 51 11.83 8.71 2.85
N ARG A 52 10.67 8.52 3.52
CA ARG A 52 9.67 9.58 3.71
C ARG A 52 9.81 10.33 5.03
N ASN A 53 10.61 9.84 5.97
CA ASN A 53 10.80 10.43 7.30
C ASN A 53 9.49 10.58 8.13
N ILE A 54 8.53 9.69 7.92
CA ILE A 54 7.23 9.71 8.62
C ILE A 54 7.33 8.89 9.90
N HIS A 55 6.85 9.45 11.01
CA HIS A 55 6.90 8.80 12.32
C HIS A 55 5.47 8.54 12.83
N PRO A 56 4.91 7.34 12.59
CA PRO A 56 3.54 7.04 13.01
C PRO A 56 3.41 7.06 14.53
N LEU A 57 2.31 7.64 15.02
CA LEU A 57 1.93 7.68 16.43
C LEU A 57 1.48 6.31 16.92
N SER A 58 0.79 5.57 16.06
CA SER A 58 0.37 4.19 16.30
C SER A 58 0.28 3.42 14.98
N SER A 59 0.33 2.08 15.06
CA SER A 59 0.09 1.21 13.91
C SER A 59 -0.76 -0.01 14.29
N THR A 60 -1.76 -0.30 13.47
CA THR A 60 -2.72 -1.40 13.67
C THR A 60 -2.82 -2.22 12.40
N ASN A 61 -2.60 -3.53 12.49
CA ASN A 61 -2.84 -4.44 11.38
C ASN A 61 -4.34 -4.53 11.13
N VAL A 62 -4.78 -4.55 9.88
CA VAL A 62 -6.20 -4.57 9.56
C VAL A 62 -6.55 -5.48 8.40
N LEU A 63 -7.80 -5.96 8.39
CA LEU A 63 -8.48 -6.55 7.25
C LEU A 63 -9.44 -5.53 6.63
N VAL A 64 -9.48 -5.47 5.31
CA VAL A 64 -10.42 -4.66 4.52
C VAL A 64 -11.15 -5.58 3.54
N PRO A 65 -12.29 -6.17 3.93
CA PRO A 65 -13.04 -7.15 3.12
C PRO A 65 -13.48 -6.62 1.75
N SER A 66 -13.75 -5.32 1.66
CA SER A 66 -14.27 -4.66 0.46
C SER A 66 -13.23 -4.34 -0.60
N LEU A 67 -11.94 -4.58 -0.34
CA LEU A 67 -10.85 -4.32 -1.28
C LEU A 67 -10.05 -5.59 -1.58
N LYS A 68 -9.45 -5.63 -2.76
CA LYS A 68 -8.41 -6.60 -3.14
C LYS A 68 -7.13 -5.90 -3.58
N LEU A 69 -6.00 -6.52 -3.28
CA LEU A 69 -4.68 -6.07 -3.75
C LEU A 69 -4.51 -6.40 -5.23
N THR A 70 -3.91 -5.48 -5.98
CA THR A 70 -3.64 -5.61 -7.42
C THR A 70 -2.31 -4.95 -7.77
N PHE A 71 -1.75 -5.26 -8.94
CA PHE A 71 -0.47 -4.70 -9.41
C PHE A 71 -0.63 -4.05 -10.78
N ASP A 72 -1.59 -3.12 -10.88
CA ASP A 72 -1.96 -2.49 -12.15
C ASP A 72 -1.65 -0.99 -12.22
N LEU A 73 -1.04 -0.42 -11.18
CA LEU A 73 -0.54 0.94 -11.26
C LEU A 73 0.74 0.96 -12.10
N PRO A 74 0.75 1.63 -13.26
CA PRO A 74 1.90 1.61 -14.16
C PRO A 74 3.11 2.37 -13.58
N GLY A 75 4.28 1.74 -13.65
CA GLY A 75 5.56 2.39 -13.39
C GLY A 75 6.39 2.55 -14.66
N LEU A 76 7.69 2.25 -14.56
CA LEU A 76 8.64 2.29 -15.68
C LEU A 76 8.87 0.88 -16.23
N PRO A 77 8.58 0.61 -17.52
CA PRO A 77 8.86 -0.68 -18.14
C PRO A 77 10.31 -1.13 -17.94
N TYR A 78 10.53 -2.44 -17.80
CA TYR A 78 11.85 -3.09 -17.57
C TYR A 78 12.55 -2.77 -16.24
N ALA A 79 12.06 -1.81 -15.45
CA ALA A 79 12.67 -1.41 -14.18
C ALA A 79 11.72 -1.67 -13.00
N GLU A 80 10.61 -0.96 -12.99
CA GLU A 80 9.56 -1.00 -11.96
C GLU A 80 8.22 -0.99 -12.70
N PRO A 81 7.86 -2.08 -13.39
CA PRO A 81 6.79 -2.05 -14.39
C PRO A 81 5.42 -1.73 -13.79
N CYS A 82 5.16 -2.18 -12.58
CA CYS A 82 3.94 -1.84 -11.86
C CYS A 82 4.15 -1.75 -10.35
N PHE A 83 3.21 -1.07 -9.70
CA PHE A 83 3.11 -0.88 -8.27
C PHE A 83 1.75 -1.39 -7.77
N ALA A 84 1.66 -1.54 -6.44
CA ALA A 84 0.45 -1.98 -5.78
C ALA A 84 -0.68 -0.95 -5.93
N ASN A 85 -1.89 -1.44 -6.17
CA ASN A 85 -3.13 -0.69 -6.17
C ASN A 85 -4.23 -1.53 -5.53
N THR A 86 -5.40 -0.95 -5.31
CA THR A 86 -6.56 -1.66 -4.78
C THR A 86 -7.77 -1.49 -5.69
N HIS A 87 -8.57 -2.55 -5.78
CA HIS A 87 -9.87 -2.52 -6.46
C HIS A 87 -10.96 -2.97 -5.49
N ALA A 88 -12.20 -2.58 -5.77
CA ALA A 88 -13.34 -3.12 -5.08
C ALA A 88 -13.38 -4.65 -5.23
N ARG A 89 -13.69 -5.33 -4.13
CA ARG A 89 -13.92 -6.77 -4.08
C ARG A 89 -15.40 -7.01 -3.81
N ASP A 90 -15.98 -7.93 -4.57
CA ASP A 90 -17.35 -8.42 -4.35
C ASP A 90 -17.28 -9.80 -3.68
N PRO A 91 -17.52 -9.90 -2.37
CA PRO A 91 -17.45 -11.17 -1.65
C PRO A 91 -18.47 -12.20 -2.14
N GLY A 92 -19.55 -11.76 -2.78
CA GLY A 92 -20.61 -12.62 -3.32
C GLY A 92 -20.28 -13.23 -4.67
N ASN A 93 -19.22 -12.79 -5.34
CA ASN A 93 -18.84 -13.27 -6.67
C ASN A 93 -17.38 -13.76 -6.72
N PRO A 94 -17.13 -15.01 -6.29
CA PRO A 94 -15.79 -15.60 -6.25
C PRO A 94 -15.14 -15.82 -7.63
N THR A 95 -15.84 -15.51 -8.73
CA THR A 95 -15.33 -15.70 -10.10
C THR A 95 -14.43 -14.56 -10.60
N THR A 96 -14.22 -13.51 -9.80
CA THR A 96 -13.31 -12.39 -10.13
C THR A 96 -12.07 -12.29 -9.23
N ASP A 97 -11.86 -13.29 -8.36
CA ASP A 97 -10.87 -13.25 -7.30
C ASP A 97 -9.61 -14.07 -7.62
N ASP A 98 -8.48 -13.56 -7.15
CA ASP A 98 -7.19 -14.24 -7.16
C ASP A 98 -7.34 -15.61 -6.47
N PRO A 99 -7.17 -16.75 -7.17
CA PRO A 99 -7.39 -18.06 -6.57
C PRO A 99 -6.42 -18.34 -5.41
N ALA A 100 -5.30 -17.62 -5.33
CA ALA A 100 -4.32 -17.73 -4.25
C ALA A 100 -4.72 -16.95 -3.00
N TRP A 101 -5.64 -15.96 -3.08
CA TRP A 101 -6.08 -15.15 -1.95
C TRP A 101 -7.56 -14.81 -2.00
N LYS A 102 -8.34 -15.46 -1.14
CA LYS A 102 -9.81 -15.36 -1.13
C LYS A 102 -10.34 -14.27 -0.20
N HIS A 103 -9.50 -13.72 0.67
CA HIS A 103 -9.90 -12.72 1.65
C HIS A 103 -9.79 -11.31 1.08
N GLY A 104 -10.26 -10.34 1.85
CA GLY A 104 -10.00 -8.94 1.56
C GLY A 104 -8.52 -8.56 1.69
N LEU A 105 -8.24 -7.31 1.37
CA LEU A 105 -6.93 -6.70 1.55
C LEU A 105 -6.51 -6.74 3.01
N VAL A 106 -5.27 -7.16 3.28
CA VAL A 106 -4.63 -7.00 4.58
C VAL A 106 -3.63 -5.86 4.47
N GLY A 107 -3.58 -5.01 5.48
CA GLY A 107 -2.68 -3.86 5.51
C GLY A 107 -2.41 -3.37 6.93
N VAL A 108 -1.80 -2.19 7.01
CA VAL A 108 -1.49 -1.53 8.27
C VAL A 108 -2.10 -0.14 8.24
N VAL A 109 -2.93 0.16 9.23
CA VAL A 109 -3.33 1.55 9.48
C VAL A 109 -2.30 2.20 10.38
N TYR A 110 -1.72 3.29 9.89
CA TYR A 110 -0.90 4.20 10.67
C TYR A 110 -1.74 5.39 11.13
N GLU A 111 -1.61 5.77 12.39
CA GLU A 111 -2.01 7.09 12.83
C GLU A 111 -0.84 8.05 12.62
N VAL A 112 -1.03 9.07 11.78
CA VAL A 112 0.00 10.05 11.43
C VAL A 112 -0.50 11.47 11.68
N THR A 113 0.41 12.43 11.80
CA THR A 113 0.05 13.85 11.83
C THR A 113 -0.46 14.30 10.47
N ARG A 114 -1.17 15.43 10.39
CA ARG A 114 -1.61 16.01 9.11
C ARG A 114 -0.44 16.43 8.23
N GLU A 115 0.66 16.87 8.83
CA GLU A 115 1.88 17.23 8.14
C GLU A 115 2.52 16.00 7.48
N ASP A 116 2.64 14.90 8.22
CA ASP A 116 3.12 13.63 7.68
C ASP A 116 2.18 13.08 6.61
N TYR A 117 0.87 13.21 6.80
CA TYR A 117 -0.11 12.84 5.80
C TYR A 117 0.05 13.64 4.49
N ALA A 118 0.32 14.95 4.56
CA ALA A 118 0.61 15.76 3.37
C ALA A 118 1.88 15.28 2.64
N ILE A 119 2.91 14.82 3.37
CA ILE A 119 4.11 14.20 2.77
C ILE A 119 3.73 12.90 2.03
N ILE A 120 2.86 12.07 2.61
CA ILE A 120 2.35 10.85 1.95
C ILE A 120 1.66 11.22 0.63
N ILE A 121 0.70 12.15 0.66
CA ILE A 121 -0.03 12.60 -0.54
C ILE A 121 0.94 13.11 -1.62
N ASN A 122 1.92 13.92 -1.24
CA ASN A 122 2.90 14.49 -2.17
C ASN A 122 3.76 13.40 -2.83
N THR A 123 4.23 12.44 -2.03
CA THR A 123 5.17 11.40 -2.49
C THR A 123 4.52 10.25 -3.24
N GLU A 124 3.22 10.04 -3.12
CA GLU A 124 2.47 9.01 -3.87
C GLU A 124 1.91 9.50 -5.22
N GLY A 125 2.26 10.73 -5.63
CA GLY A 125 1.87 11.30 -6.91
C GLY A 125 1.02 12.55 -6.79
N GLY A 126 1.13 13.29 -5.68
CA GLY A 126 0.55 14.63 -5.50
C GLY A 126 -0.97 14.70 -5.62
N GLY A 127 -1.69 13.60 -5.38
CA GLY A 127 -3.13 13.49 -5.63
C GLY A 127 -3.55 13.46 -7.11
N ALA A 128 -2.61 13.36 -8.04
CA ALA A 128 -2.90 13.28 -9.47
C ALA A 128 -3.26 11.85 -9.91
N SER A 129 -2.57 10.82 -9.39
CA SER A 129 -2.77 9.42 -9.77
C SER A 129 -3.76 8.67 -8.87
N TYR A 130 -3.80 9.03 -7.58
CA TYR A 130 -4.65 8.40 -6.57
C TYR A 130 -5.76 9.33 -6.09
N ALA A 131 -6.96 8.76 -5.90
CA ALA A 131 -8.03 9.35 -5.14
C ALA A 131 -7.84 8.99 -3.65
N ASP A 132 -7.94 9.99 -2.78
CA ASP A 132 -8.06 9.78 -1.34
C ASP A 132 -9.50 9.30 -1.05
N VAL A 133 -9.62 8.08 -0.53
CA VAL A 133 -10.90 7.45 -0.22
C VAL A 133 -10.88 6.90 1.21
N SER A 134 -12.01 6.99 1.90
CA SER A 134 -12.18 6.39 3.22
C SER A 134 -12.73 4.97 3.10
N VAL A 135 -12.05 4.01 3.71
CA VAL A 135 -12.44 2.59 3.70
C VAL A 135 -12.58 2.06 5.11
N ARG A 136 -13.46 1.07 5.30
CA ARG A 136 -13.68 0.44 6.60
C ARG A 136 -12.66 -0.67 6.83
N CYS A 137 -11.97 -0.60 7.96
CA CYS A 137 -10.89 -1.49 8.37
C CYS A 137 -11.27 -2.21 9.65
N TRP A 138 -11.00 -3.52 9.71
CA TRP A 138 -11.19 -4.33 10.93
C TRP A 138 -9.83 -4.65 11.55
N PRO A 139 -9.60 -4.32 12.84
CA PRO A 139 -8.35 -4.63 13.53
C PRO A 139 -8.02 -6.13 13.51
N LEU A 140 -6.75 -6.43 13.31
CA LEU A 140 -6.16 -7.76 13.42
C LEU A 140 -5.14 -7.77 14.55
N ALA A 141 -5.15 -8.84 15.34
CA ALA A 141 -4.08 -9.09 16.29
C ALA A 141 -2.75 -9.37 15.55
N ARG A 142 -1.63 -9.04 16.18
CA ARG A 142 -0.30 -9.40 15.67
C ARG A 142 -0.07 -10.90 15.82
N GLY A 143 0.63 -11.51 14.87
CA GLY A 143 1.05 -12.92 14.95
C GLY A 143 -0.08 -13.92 14.69
N LEU A 144 -1.18 -13.50 14.08
CA LEU A 144 -2.23 -14.41 13.64
C LEU A 144 -1.68 -15.42 12.62
N ARG A 145 -2.17 -16.65 12.68
CA ARG A 145 -1.84 -17.65 11.65
C ARG A 145 -2.61 -17.40 10.36
N ASP A 146 -3.89 -17.06 10.50
CA ASP A 146 -4.79 -16.79 9.38
C ASP A 146 -5.65 -15.56 9.66
N VAL A 147 -6.25 -15.01 8.61
CA VAL A 147 -7.22 -13.92 8.72
C VAL A 147 -8.60 -14.48 9.12
N PRO A 148 -9.35 -13.77 9.98
CA PRO A 148 -10.72 -14.16 10.29
C PRO A 148 -11.59 -14.25 9.03
N GLY A 149 -12.53 -15.19 9.02
CA GLY A 149 -13.57 -15.23 7.99
C GLY A 149 -14.42 -13.97 8.04
N GLU A 150 -14.99 -13.53 6.92
CA GLU A 150 -15.83 -12.32 6.89
C GLU A 150 -17.03 -12.39 7.83
N GLY A 151 -17.61 -13.59 8.00
CA GLY A 151 -18.69 -13.84 8.95
C GLY A 151 -18.27 -13.82 10.43
N GLU A 152 -16.97 -13.82 10.72
CA GLU A 152 -16.41 -13.74 12.07
C GLU A 152 -16.09 -12.28 12.47
N LEU A 153 -16.15 -11.35 11.52
CA LEU A 153 -15.91 -9.93 11.79
C LEU A 153 -17.07 -9.34 12.58
N VAL A 154 -16.74 -8.72 13.71
CA VAL A 154 -17.71 -7.97 14.51
C VAL A 154 -18.22 -6.79 13.66
N PRO A 155 -19.53 -6.66 13.38
CA PRO A 155 -20.07 -5.64 12.48
C PRO A 155 -19.67 -4.20 12.84
N ASP A 156 -19.64 -3.91 14.14
CA ASP A 156 -19.27 -2.60 14.70
C ASP A 156 -17.81 -2.54 15.20
N GLY A 157 -17.02 -3.58 14.93
CA GLY A 157 -15.60 -3.65 15.33
C GLY A 157 -14.66 -2.90 14.38
N GLY A 158 -15.16 -2.38 13.26
CA GLY A 158 -14.36 -1.67 12.27
C GLY A 158 -14.30 -0.16 12.48
N PHE A 159 -13.29 0.47 11.90
CA PHE A 159 -13.11 1.94 11.89
C PHE A 159 -12.76 2.43 10.47
N LEU A 160 -12.89 3.73 10.21
CA LEU A 160 -12.56 4.30 8.90
C LEU A 160 -11.11 4.76 8.85
N ALA A 161 -10.42 4.46 7.75
CA ALA A 161 -9.10 4.98 7.43
C ALA A 161 -9.07 5.52 6.00
N HIS A 162 -8.26 6.55 5.78
CA HIS A 162 -7.93 7.07 4.47
C HIS A 162 -6.96 6.13 3.76
N THR A 163 -7.18 5.93 2.47
CA THR A 163 -6.25 5.21 1.62
C THR A 163 -6.21 5.85 0.24
N LEU A 164 -5.14 5.56 -0.50
CA LEU A 164 -4.92 6.11 -1.82
C LEU A 164 -5.28 5.04 -2.83
N LEU A 165 -6.31 5.27 -3.64
CA LEU A 165 -6.80 4.31 -4.64
C LEU A 165 -6.74 4.92 -6.04
N ALA A 166 -6.11 4.24 -7.00
CA ALA A 166 -6.13 4.69 -8.39
C ALA A 166 -7.39 4.14 -9.08
N PRO A 167 -8.34 4.99 -9.52
CA PRO A 167 -9.63 4.54 -10.05
C PRO A 167 -9.49 3.60 -11.25
N ALA A 168 -10.29 2.53 -11.27
CA ALA A 168 -10.41 1.62 -12.41
C ALA A 168 -10.77 2.42 -13.68
N GLY A 169 -9.90 2.38 -14.69
CA GLY A 169 -10.02 3.18 -15.92
C GLY A 169 -8.93 4.23 -16.13
N ARG A 170 -8.09 4.50 -15.13
CA ARG A 170 -6.78 5.18 -15.33
C ARG A 170 -5.64 4.20 -15.68
N GLY A 171 -5.85 2.90 -15.44
CA GLY A 171 -5.10 1.80 -16.05
C GLY A 171 -5.60 1.48 -17.47
N ARG A 172 -4.78 0.76 -18.25
CA ARG A 172 -5.08 0.37 -19.64
C ARG A 172 -6.47 -0.26 -19.75
N ARG A 173 -7.29 0.21 -20.71
CA ARG A 173 -8.62 -0.33 -21.00
C ARG A 173 -8.58 -1.86 -21.13
N GLY A 174 -9.40 -2.55 -20.35
CA GLY A 174 -9.94 -3.87 -20.70
C GLY A 174 -9.01 -5.08 -20.64
N LYS A 175 -7.87 -5.02 -19.96
CA LYS A 175 -7.03 -6.22 -19.72
C LYS A 175 -6.98 -6.52 -18.22
N VAL A 176 -7.33 -7.76 -17.88
CA VAL A 176 -7.50 -8.26 -16.51
C VAL A 176 -6.24 -8.00 -15.67
N VAL A 177 -6.41 -7.13 -14.68
CA VAL A 177 -5.86 -6.90 -13.32
C VAL A 177 -4.65 -7.71 -12.78
N LEU A 178 -4.11 -8.73 -13.44
CA LEU A 178 -2.97 -9.54 -12.96
C LEU A 178 -1.84 -9.72 -13.99
N ASP A 179 -1.87 -8.95 -15.09
CA ASP A 179 -0.94 -9.12 -16.21
C ASP A 179 0.44 -8.47 -16.02
N ALA A 180 0.65 -7.59 -15.04
CA ALA A 180 1.97 -6.99 -14.78
C ALA A 180 2.54 -7.52 -13.46
N GLN A 181 3.84 -7.86 -13.46
CA GLN A 181 4.52 -8.38 -12.27
C GLN A 181 5.29 -7.24 -11.59
N PRO A 182 5.13 -6.98 -10.29
CA PRO A 182 5.94 -5.98 -9.59
C PRO A 182 7.43 -6.34 -9.70
N SER A 183 8.32 -5.35 -9.60
CA SER A 183 9.75 -5.66 -9.55
C SER A 183 10.11 -6.49 -8.31
N VAL A 184 11.22 -7.24 -8.38
CA VAL A 184 11.75 -7.98 -7.22
C VAL A 184 11.97 -7.04 -6.01
N ARG A 185 12.49 -5.84 -6.27
CA ARG A 185 12.71 -4.83 -5.24
C ARG A 185 11.39 -4.39 -4.61
N TYR A 186 10.38 -4.08 -5.42
CA TYR A 186 9.08 -3.62 -4.92
C TYR A 186 8.34 -4.71 -4.15
N LYS A 187 8.30 -5.94 -4.68
CA LYS A 187 7.76 -7.11 -3.95
C LYS A 187 8.46 -7.27 -2.60
N GLY A 188 9.79 -7.10 -2.56
CA GLY A 188 10.56 -7.14 -1.31
C GLY A 188 10.10 -6.14 -0.26
N LEU A 189 9.64 -4.94 -0.66
CA LEU A 189 9.07 -3.97 0.29
C LEU A 189 7.77 -4.48 0.91
N LEU A 190 6.93 -5.16 0.14
CA LEU A 190 5.68 -5.72 0.66
C LEU A 190 5.96 -6.86 1.63
N THR A 191 6.84 -7.80 1.27
CA THR A 191 7.15 -8.95 2.12
C THR A 191 7.89 -8.54 3.39
N THR A 192 8.92 -7.68 3.28
CA THR A 192 9.62 -7.12 4.45
C THR A 192 8.69 -6.33 5.36
N GLY A 193 7.82 -5.48 4.81
CA GLY A 193 6.84 -4.74 5.62
C GLY A 193 5.84 -5.67 6.31
N ALA A 194 5.41 -6.74 5.64
CA ALA A 194 4.53 -7.74 6.24
C ALA A 194 5.19 -8.46 7.43
N ASP A 195 6.49 -8.75 7.33
CA ASP A 195 7.27 -9.34 8.42
C ASP A 195 7.49 -8.37 9.58
N GLU A 196 7.87 -7.12 9.30
CA GLU A 196 8.08 -6.08 10.31
C GLU A 196 6.83 -5.82 11.17
N HIS A 197 5.66 -5.95 10.54
CA HIS A 197 4.36 -5.75 11.19
C HIS A 197 3.76 -7.03 11.78
N ASP A 198 4.41 -8.18 11.59
CA ASP A 198 3.91 -9.50 11.98
C ASP A 198 2.46 -9.71 11.49
N LEU A 199 2.25 -9.44 10.20
CA LEU A 199 0.99 -9.69 9.51
C LEU A 199 0.64 -11.18 9.55
N PRO A 200 -0.66 -11.55 9.38
CA PRO A 200 -1.09 -12.94 9.38
C PRO A 200 -0.21 -13.84 8.52
N ALA A 201 0.15 -15.03 9.04
CA ALA A 201 1.08 -15.93 8.35
C ALA A 201 0.58 -16.34 6.96
N SER A 202 -0.73 -16.59 6.80
CA SER A 202 -1.34 -16.86 5.49
C SER A 202 -1.15 -15.71 4.50
N TYR A 203 -1.24 -14.45 4.94
CA TYR A 203 -1.02 -13.29 4.08
C TYR A 203 0.45 -13.12 3.69
N ARG A 204 1.37 -13.39 4.60
CA ARG A 204 2.81 -13.41 4.29
C ARG A 204 3.15 -14.46 3.23
N VAL A 205 2.63 -15.68 3.39
CA VAL A 205 2.77 -16.75 2.39
C VAL A 205 2.19 -16.32 1.03
N TYR A 206 1.04 -15.66 1.03
CA TYR A 206 0.47 -15.09 -0.19
C TYR A 206 1.39 -14.07 -0.85
N LEU A 207 1.89 -13.08 -0.10
CA LEU A 207 2.81 -12.06 -0.63
C LEU A 207 4.11 -12.67 -1.15
N ASP A 208 4.65 -13.69 -0.47
CA ASP A 208 5.83 -14.44 -0.91
C ASP A 208 5.57 -15.25 -2.19
N GLY A 209 4.33 -15.70 -2.41
CA GLY A 209 3.90 -16.40 -3.61
C GLY A 209 3.73 -15.50 -4.84
N LEU A 210 3.65 -14.17 -4.67
CA LEU A 210 3.42 -13.26 -5.79
C LEU A 210 4.52 -13.34 -6.86
N PRO A 211 4.18 -13.33 -8.16
CA PRO A 211 5.19 -13.30 -9.21
C PRO A 211 5.94 -11.96 -9.18
N ALA A 212 7.22 -11.98 -9.55
CA ALA A 212 8.06 -10.77 -9.62
C ALA A 212 8.77 -10.67 -10.95
N TYR A 213 8.78 -9.47 -11.53
CA TYR A 213 9.44 -9.18 -12.79
C TYR A 213 10.96 -9.31 -12.68
N ARG A 214 11.55 -10.07 -13.61
CA ARG A 214 12.99 -10.22 -13.79
C ARG A 214 13.35 -10.10 -15.27
N ILE A 215 14.47 -9.42 -15.52
CA ILE A 215 15.11 -9.42 -16.84
C ILE A 215 15.76 -10.80 -17.04
N THR A 216 15.32 -11.52 -18.07
CA THR A 216 15.86 -12.84 -18.43
C THR A 216 16.67 -12.80 -19.72
N GLN A 217 16.51 -11.76 -20.53
CA GLN A 217 17.19 -11.60 -21.81
C GLN A 217 18.01 -10.31 -21.84
N TRP A 218 19.19 -10.35 -22.45
CA TRP A 218 20.06 -9.18 -22.57
C TRP A 218 19.39 -7.98 -23.28
N ARG A 219 18.52 -8.26 -24.27
CA ARG A 219 17.75 -7.24 -25.00
C ARG A 219 16.84 -6.42 -24.08
N GLN A 220 16.22 -7.05 -23.08
CA GLN A 220 15.42 -6.34 -22.07
C GLN A 220 16.30 -5.43 -21.21
N GLY A 221 17.56 -5.81 -20.96
CA GLY A 221 18.55 -4.95 -20.33
C GLY A 221 18.86 -3.69 -21.14
N VAL A 222 19.01 -3.82 -22.45
CA VAL A 222 19.14 -2.66 -23.36
C VAL A 222 17.87 -1.82 -23.38
N GLY A 223 16.70 -2.47 -23.42
CA GLY A 223 15.39 -1.81 -23.33
C GLY A 223 15.27 -0.96 -22.05
N LYS A 224 15.68 -1.50 -20.90
CA LYS A 224 15.73 -0.78 -19.62
C LYS A 224 16.57 0.48 -19.71
N VAL A 225 17.81 0.37 -20.18
CA VAL A 225 18.71 1.52 -20.29
C VAL A 225 18.12 2.57 -21.23
N THR A 226 17.55 2.15 -22.35
CA THR A 226 16.96 3.05 -23.34
C THR A 226 15.76 3.80 -22.78
N VAL A 227 14.82 3.11 -22.12
CA VAL A 227 13.65 3.73 -21.48
C VAL A 227 14.08 4.70 -20.37
N ILE A 228 15.02 4.31 -19.51
CA ILE A 228 15.51 5.18 -18.44
C ILE A 228 16.20 6.42 -19.00
N ALA A 229 17.07 6.27 -20.01
CA ALA A 229 17.76 7.41 -20.60
C ALA A 229 16.79 8.39 -21.27
N MET A 230 15.73 7.86 -21.90
CA MET A 230 14.76 8.66 -22.64
C MET A 230 13.74 9.36 -21.72
N PHE A 231 13.18 8.65 -20.73
CA PHE A 231 12.09 9.17 -19.90
C PHE A 231 12.53 9.57 -18.50
N GLY A 232 13.61 8.98 -17.97
CA GLY A 232 14.08 9.19 -16.60
C GLY A 232 14.32 10.65 -16.25
N PRO A 233 15.12 11.41 -17.04
CA PRO A 233 15.36 12.83 -16.75
C PRO A 233 14.07 13.67 -16.74
N LEU A 234 13.15 13.43 -17.67
CA LEU A 234 11.87 14.12 -17.74
C LEU A 234 10.98 13.79 -16.53
N VAL A 235 10.84 12.51 -16.20
CA VAL A 235 10.04 12.06 -15.04
C VAL A 235 10.61 12.62 -13.74
N LEU A 236 11.93 12.57 -13.54
CA LEU A 236 12.59 13.15 -12.36
C LEU A 236 12.41 14.67 -12.29
N GLY A 237 12.50 15.36 -13.43
CA GLY A 237 12.23 16.80 -13.51
C GLY A 237 10.80 17.15 -13.11
N LEU A 238 9.81 16.41 -13.59
CA LEU A 238 8.39 16.62 -13.25
C LEU A 238 8.11 16.32 -11.77
N ILE A 239 8.70 15.26 -11.20
CA ILE A 239 8.60 14.96 -9.76
C ILE A 239 9.25 16.08 -8.93
N GLY A 240 10.43 16.55 -9.33
CA GLY A 240 11.12 17.67 -8.69
C GLY A 240 10.29 18.95 -8.72
N LEU A 241 9.68 19.27 -9.87
CA LEU A 241 8.78 20.41 -10.02
C LEU A 241 7.52 20.27 -9.15
N GLY A 242 6.97 19.06 -9.04
CA GLY A 242 5.84 18.76 -8.15
C GLY A 242 6.15 19.04 -6.69
N LYS A 243 7.37 18.71 -6.22
CA LYS A 243 7.82 19.05 -4.87
C LYS A 243 7.91 20.55 -4.60
N VAL A 244 8.25 21.34 -5.62
CA VAL A 244 8.36 22.81 -5.51
C VAL A 244 6.98 23.49 -5.58
N LEU A 245 6.06 22.95 -6.39
CA LEU A 245 4.74 23.53 -6.62
C LEU A 245 3.62 22.95 -5.75
N GLY A 246 3.92 21.95 -4.93
CA GLY A 246 2.96 21.29 -4.04
C GLY A 246 2.37 22.27 -3.02
N ASP A 247 1.07 22.16 -2.75
CA ASP A 247 0.42 22.94 -1.70
C ASP A 247 0.73 22.38 -0.30
N ARG A 248 0.24 23.08 0.74
CA ARG A 248 0.37 22.64 2.15
C ARG A 248 -0.30 21.29 2.45
N HIS A 249 -1.15 20.78 1.56
CA HIS A 249 -1.81 19.49 1.66
C HIS A 249 -1.11 18.41 0.82
N GLY A 250 0.05 18.74 0.23
CA GLY A 250 0.84 17.84 -0.60
C GLY A 250 0.28 17.63 -2.01
N ARG A 251 -0.70 18.42 -2.44
CA ARG A 251 -1.32 18.28 -3.76
C ARG A 251 -0.56 19.11 -4.79
N ILE A 252 -0.29 18.54 -5.95
CA ILE A 252 0.34 19.25 -7.06
C ILE A 252 -0.70 20.00 -7.91
N PRO A 253 -0.30 21.05 -8.66
CA PRO A 253 -1.21 21.71 -9.59
C PRO A 253 -1.81 20.72 -10.58
N ARG A 254 -3.12 20.84 -10.85
CA ARG A 254 -3.85 19.91 -11.73
C ARG A 254 -3.19 19.75 -13.10
N TRP A 255 -2.78 20.87 -13.71
CA TRP A 255 -2.11 20.86 -15.01
C TRP A 255 -0.81 20.04 -14.99
N LEU A 256 -0.07 20.02 -13.88
CA LEU A 256 1.15 19.24 -13.75
C LEU A 256 0.83 17.74 -13.66
N GLY A 257 -0.21 17.39 -12.90
CA GLY A 257 -0.74 16.03 -12.86
C GLY A 257 -1.22 15.54 -14.23
N ASP A 258 -1.87 16.40 -15.02
CA ASP A 258 -2.31 16.09 -16.38
C ASP A 258 -1.11 15.87 -17.31
N VAL A 259 -0.08 16.72 -17.24
CA VAL A 259 1.17 16.54 -17.99
C VAL A 259 1.85 15.22 -17.63
N MET A 260 1.99 14.90 -16.34
CA MET A 260 2.55 13.61 -15.91
C MET A 260 1.73 12.44 -16.47
N THR A 261 0.40 12.53 -16.41
CA THR A 261 -0.50 11.51 -16.97
C THR A 261 -0.28 11.30 -18.47
N VAL A 262 -0.12 12.39 -19.25
CA VAL A 262 0.16 12.31 -20.69
C VAL A 262 1.52 11.69 -20.96
N VAL A 263 2.57 12.07 -20.22
CA VAL A 263 3.92 11.51 -20.36
C VAL A 263 3.91 9.99 -20.15
N PHE A 264 3.26 9.52 -19.07
CA PHE A 264 3.14 8.08 -18.82
C PHE A 264 2.34 7.37 -19.93
N LYS A 265 1.24 7.95 -20.42
CA LYS A 265 0.47 7.37 -21.54
C LYS A 265 1.31 7.23 -22.81
N VAL A 266 2.08 8.26 -23.17
CA VAL A 266 2.95 8.24 -24.36
C VAL A 266 4.06 7.20 -24.19
N MET A 267 4.71 7.17 -23.03
CA MET A 267 5.74 6.17 -22.71
C MET A 267 5.21 4.75 -22.87
N TRP A 268 4.04 4.46 -22.30
CA TRP A 268 3.43 3.12 -22.38
C TRP A 268 2.90 2.77 -23.76
N ALA A 269 2.45 3.75 -24.56
CA ALA A 269 2.08 3.53 -25.96
C ALA A 269 3.33 3.17 -26.80
N MET A 270 4.43 3.90 -26.61
CA MET A 270 5.69 3.59 -27.28
C MET A 270 6.28 2.26 -26.83
N TYR A 271 6.07 1.89 -25.57
CA TYR A 271 6.43 0.57 -25.08
C TYR A 271 5.71 -0.55 -25.83
N GLU A 272 4.39 -0.48 -26.03
CA GLU A 272 3.69 -1.54 -26.78
C GLU A 272 4.10 -1.61 -28.24
N VAL A 273 4.24 -0.46 -28.89
CA VAL A 273 4.43 -0.41 -30.35
C VAL A 273 5.89 -0.61 -30.74
N VAL A 274 6.83 -0.16 -29.90
CA VAL A 274 8.26 -0.11 -30.24
C VAL A 274 9.08 -0.97 -29.30
N PHE A 275 9.07 -0.70 -27.99
CA PHE A 275 10.04 -1.34 -27.09
C PHE A 275 9.76 -2.82 -26.88
N LYS A 276 8.50 -3.21 -26.65
CA LYS A 276 8.14 -4.60 -26.41
C LYS A 276 8.50 -5.51 -27.61
N PRO A 277 8.17 -5.15 -28.87
CA PRO A 277 8.65 -5.89 -30.04
C PRO A 277 10.18 -5.90 -30.17
N ALA A 278 10.85 -4.78 -29.90
CA ALA A 278 12.29 -4.62 -30.12
C ALA A 278 13.19 -5.21 -29.02
N PHE A 279 12.71 -5.27 -27.77
CA PHE A 279 13.52 -5.61 -26.61
C PHE A 279 12.94 -6.73 -25.74
N GLY A 280 11.71 -7.18 -26.02
CA GLY A 280 11.00 -8.19 -25.25
C GLY A 280 10.09 -7.60 -24.18
N ASP A 281 9.42 -8.47 -23.43
CA ASP A 281 8.43 -8.07 -22.42
C ASP A 281 9.09 -7.38 -21.21
N GLY A 282 8.65 -6.16 -20.92
CA GLY A 282 9.12 -5.33 -19.81
C GLY A 282 8.19 -5.35 -18.60
N GLU A 283 7.10 -6.11 -18.64
CA GLU A 283 6.05 -6.22 -17.61
C GLU A 283 6.00 -7.62 -16.99
N LYS A 284 6.37 -8.67 -17.75
CA LYS A 284 6.37 -10.07 -17.32
C LYS A 284 7.74 -10.73 -17.50
N THR A 285 8.07 -11.61 -16.56
CA THR A 285 9.23 -12.50 -16.67
C THR A 285 8.95 -13.59 -17.68
N VAL A 286 9.65 -13.55 -18.82
CA VAL A 286 9.53 -14.56 -19.89
C VAL A 286 10.05 -15.90 -19.38
N GLY A 287 9.24 -16.95 -19.48
CA GLY A 287 9.63 -18.33 -19.12
C GLY A 287 9.30 -18.73 -17.68
N SER A 288 8.47 -17.95 -16.98
CA SER A 288 7.90 -18.34 -15.68
C SER A 288 7.00 -19.57 -15.80
N GLU A 289 6.83 -20.35 -14.72
CA GLU A 289 5.98 -21.55 -14.73
C GLU A 289 4.52 -21.26 -15.17
N GLN A 290 4.07 -20.02 -14.93
CA GLN A 290 2.77 -19.51 -15.35
C GLN A 290 2.63 -19.39 -16.88
N ASP A 291 3.68 -18.93 -17.59
CA ASP A 291 3.73 -18.95 -19.07
C ASP A 291 3.68 -20.38 -19.64
N ARG A 292 4.29 -21.34 -18.93
CA ARG A 292 4.30 -22.76 -19.34
C ARG A 292 2.93 -23.39 -19.10
N GLY A 293 2.25 -23.05 -18.01
CA GLY A 293 0.89 -23.47 -17.71
C GLY A 293 -0.14 -22.94 -18.72
N GLU A 294 -0.12 -21.65 -19.04
CA GLU A 294 -1.01 -21.03 -20.03
C GLU A 294 -0.79 -21.60 -21.44
N ARG A 295 0.46 -21.79 -21.87
CA ARG A 295 0.75 -22.43 -23.17
C ARG A 295 0.24 -23.87 -23.25
N THR A 296 0.36 -24.63 -22.16
CA THR A 296 -0.09 -26.02 -22.10
C THR A 296 -1.62 -26.11 -22.10
N SER A 297 -2.30 -25.22 -21.36
CA SER A 297 -3.77 -25.10 -21.36
C SER A 297 -4.32 -24.70 -22.74
N LEU A 298 -3.72 -23.70 -23.39
CA LEU A 298 -4.11 -23.27 -24.74
C LEU A 298 -3.84 -24.33 -25.81
N LEU A 299 -2.77 -25.13 -25.67
CA LEU A 299 -2.54 -26.28 -26.55
C LEU A 299 -3.60 -27.38 -26.33
N CYS A 300 -3.96 -27.67 -25.08
CA CYS A 300 -4.95 -28.68 -24.74
C CYS A 300 -6.34 -28.30 -25.26
N GLU A 301 -6.73 -27.03 -25.13
CA GLU A 301 -8.00 -26.50 -25.65
C GLU A 301 -8.04 -26.47 -27.18
N LYS A 302 -6.96 -26.06 -27.85
CA LYS A 302 -6.86 -26.14 -29.32
C LYS A 302 -6.87 -27.57 -29.86
N THR A 303 -6.43 -28.53 -29.08
CA THR A 303 -6.47 -29.96 -29.46
C THR A 303 -7.90 -30.49 -29.29
N ARG A 304 -8.59 -30.14 -28.20
CA ARG A 304 -9.99 -30.52 -27.94
C ARG A 304 -11.00 -29.93 -28.93
N LEU A 305 -10.71 -28.77 -29.54
CA LEU A 305 -11.57 -28.15 -30.57
C LEU A 305 -11.33 -28.69 -32.00
N ARG A 306 -10.38 -29.61 -32.18
CA ARG A 306 -10.05 -30.24 -33.47
C ARG A 306 -10.53 -31.68 -33.59
N ASP A 307 -11.04 -32.25 -32.49
CA ASP A 307 -11.71 -33.56 -32.43
C ASP A 307 -13.24 -33.36 -32.39
#